data_AF-A0A1G2CAM0-F1
#
_entry.id   AF-A0A1G2CAM0-F1
#
_cell.length_a   1.000
_cell.length_b   1.000
_cell.length_c   1.000
_cell.angle_alpha   90.00
_cell.angle_beta   90.00
_cell.angle_gamma   90.00
#
_symmetry.space_group_name_H-M   'P 1'
#
loop_
_entity.id
_entity.type
_entity.pdbx_description
1 polymer ?
#
loop_
_entity_poly.entity_id
_entity_poly.type
_entity_poly.pdbx_seq_one_letter_code
_entity_poly.pdbx_strand_id
1 'polypeptide(L)'
;MKLTPKKKLDLAKKYQKVLQTPAGYSFFVAIHDFVGHIEVDRILSRQSLPAKYGQLKQVYQGLEDTYIRTDADLGHDRYMTIQDLNRIQKEDISDSNPLWKKRELLRSLAGEVFEKLQA
;
A
#
# COMPACT_ATOMS: atom_id res chain seq x y z
N MET A 1 12.45 8.50 -18.26
CA MET A 1 13.49 7.45 -18.10
C MET A 1 12.80 6.11 -18.27
N LYS A 2 13.25 5.22 -19.16
CA LYS A 2 12.64 3.88 -19.31
C LYS A 2 13.15 2.96 -18.20
N LEU A 3 12.26 2.17 -17.59
CA LEU A 3 12.64 1.17 -16.60
C LEU A 3 13.46 0.05 -17.25
N THR A 4 14.49 -0.41 -16.53
CA THR A 4 15.24 -1.59 -16.94
C THR A 4 14.37 -2.85 -16.84
N PRO A 5 14.64 -3.90 -17.63
CA PRO A 5 13.87 -5.15 -17.57
C PRO A 5 13.81 -5.76 -16.16
N LYS A 6 14.93 -5.69 -15.43
CA LYS A 6 15.00 -6.14 -14.04
C LYS A 6 14.03 -5.38 -13.13
N LYS A 7 13.98 -4.05 -13.22
CA LYS A 7 13.06 -3.23 -12.42
C LYS A 7 11.60 -3.50 -12.76
N LYS A 8 11.27 -3.70 -14.05
CA LYS A 8 9.92 -4.08 -14.46
C LYS A 8 9.52 -5.44 -13.87
N LEU A 9 10.43 -6.41 -13.87
CA LEU A 9 10.20 -7.73 -13.29
C LEU A 9 10.00 -7.67 -11.77
N ASP A 10 10.83 -6.89 -11.07
CA ASP A 10 10.73 -6.74 -9.60
C ASP A 10 9.42 -6.04 -9.21
N LEU A 11 9.03 -4.98 -9.93
CA LEU A 11 7.74 -4.32 -9.77
C LEU A 11 6.56 -5.29 -10.02
N ALA A 12 6.64 -6.09 -11.09
CA ALA A 12 5.61 -7.07 -11.43
C ALA A 12 5.45 -8.15 -10.36
N LYS A 13 6.56 -8.64 -9.78
CA LYS A 13 6.50 -9.59 -8.66
C LYS A 13 5.79 -9.01 -7.44
N LYS A 14 6.09 -7.75 -7.10
CA LYS A 14 5.45 -7.07 -5.96
C LYS A 14 3.96 -6.84 -6.21
N TYR A 15 3.59 -6.40 -7.40
CA TYR A 15 2.18 -6.26 -7.78
C TYR A 15 1.43 -7.60 -7.79
N GLN A 16 2.04 -8.65 -8.35
CA GLN A 16 1.46 -10.00 -8.38
C GLN A 16 1.20 -10.52 -6.96
N LYS A 17 2.09 -10.22 -6.00
CA LYS A 17 1.86 -10.54 -4.58
C LYS A 17 0.60 -9.85 -4.06
N VAL A 18 0.34 -8.58 -4.39
CA VAL A 18 -0.89 -7.87 -4.00
C VAL A 18 -2.14 -8.56 -4.55
N LEU A 19 -2.10 -9.04 -5.79
CA LEU A 19 -3.24 -9.72 -6.42
C LEU A 19 -3.52 -11.10 -5.81
N GLN A 20 -2.46 -11.87 -5.57
CA GLN A 20 -2.57 -13.25 -5.07
C GLN A 20 -2.86 -13.32 -3.57
N THR A 21 -2.57 -12.26 -2.82
CA THR A 21 -2.79 -12.26 -1.37
C THR A 21 -4.30 -12.16 -1.08
N PRO A 22 -4.88 -13.14 -0.36
CA PRO A 22 -6.27 -13.08 0.05
C PRO A 22 -6.55 -11.84 0.90
N ALA A 23 -7.80 -11.40 0.91
CA ALA A 23 -8.22 -10.32 1.79
C ALA A 23 -7.94 -10.71 3.26
N GLY A 24 -7.11 -9.93 3.94
CA GLY A 24 -6.70 -10.12 5.32
C GLY A 24 -5.62 -9.11 5.70
N TYR A 25 -5.03 -9.20 6.89
CA TYR A 25 -3.91 -8.33 7.28
C TYR A 25 -2.72 -8.45 6.30
N SER A 26 -2.43 -9.67 5.85
CA SER A 26 -1.36 -9.96 4.88
C SER A 26 -1.52 -9.19 3.56
N PHE A 27 -2.75 -8.88 3.14
CA PHE A 27 -3.00 -8.06 1.95
C PHE A 27 -2.46 -6.63 2.12
N PHE A 28 -2.66 -6.02 3.29
CA PHE A 28 -2.13 -4.69 3.59
C PHE A 28 -0.60 -4.70 3.68
N VAL A 29 -0.01 -5.80 4.19
CA VAL A 29 1.44 -6.02 4.14
C VAL A 29 1.94 -6.13 2.68
N ALA A 30 1.19 -6.78 1.80
CA ALA A 30 1.53 -6.84 0.37
C ALA A 30 1.46 -5.45 -0.30
N ILE A 31 0.46 -4.62 0.05
CA ILE A 31 0.40 -3.22 -0.40
C ILE A 31 1.62 -2.45 0.09
N HIS A 32 1.97 -2.59 1.38
CA HIS A 32 3.15 -1.96 1.95
C HIS A 32 4.43 -2.33 1.19
N ASP A 33 4.66 -3.61 0.91
CA ASP A 33 5.82 -4.07 0.14
C ASP A 33 5.86 -3.47 -1.27
N PHE A 34 4.69 -3.33 -1.92
CA PHE A 34 4.56 -2.76 -3.26
C PHE A 34 4.86 -1.26 -3.27
N VAL A 35 4.25 -0.50 -2.35
CA VAL A 35 4.48 0.94 -2.19
C VAL A 35 5.93 1.21 -1.78
N GLY A 36 6.47 0.47 -0.81
CA GLY A 36 7.85 0.60 -0.38
C GLY A 36 8.85 0.40 -1.53
N HIS A 37 8.57 -0.55 -2.44
CA HIS A 37 9.40 -0.73 -3.64
C HIS A 37 9.38 0.49 -4.57
N ILE A 38 8.22 1.13 -4.72
CA ILE A 38 8.06 2.36 -5.52
C ILE A 38 8.80 3.54 -4.86
N GLU A 39 8.65 3.72 -3.54
CA GLU A 39 9.23 4.85 -2.81
C GLU A 39 10.76 4.78 -2.72
N VAL A 40 11.32 3.57 -2.52
CA VAL A 40 12.78 3.37 -2.45
C VAL A 40 13.44 3.50 -3.82
N ASP A 41 12.74 3.15 -4.91
CA ASP A 41 13.28 3.31 -6.26
C ASP A 41 13.16 4.76 -6.74
N ARG A 42 14.29 5.47 -6.77
CA ARG A 42 14.40 6.87 -7.24
C ARG A 42 13.80 7.13 -8.63
N ILE A 43 13.73 6.12 -9.51
CA ILE A 43 13.15 6.29 -10.86
C ILE A 43 11.63 6.18 -10.78
N LEU A 44 11.10 5.22 -10.01
CA LEU A 44 9.66 5.02 -9.85
C LEU A 44 9.02 6.17 -9.07
N SER A 45 9.65 6.61 -7.97
CA SER A 45 9.12 7.69 -7.12
C SER A 45 9.06 9.06 -7.80
N ARG A 46 9.84 9.26 -8.86
CA ARG A 46 9.82 10.50 -9.67
C ARG A 46 8.76 10.49 -10.78
N GLN A 47 8.07 9.38 -11.00
CA GLN A 47 7.02 9.31 -12.00
C GLN A 47 5.75 10.00 -11.50
N SER A 48 4.99 10.58 -12.44
CA SER A 48 3.68 11.16 -12.13
C SER A 48 2.68 10.02 -11.88
N LEU A 49 2.42 9.77 -10.61
CA LEU A 49 1.46 8.77 -10.14
C LEU A 49 0.05 9.37 -10.01
N PRO A 50 -1.02 8.57 -10.14
CA PRO A 50 -2.38 9.04 -9.92
C PRO A 50 -2.54 9.66 -8.52
N ALA A 51 -3.33 10.74 -8.40
CA ALA A 51 -3.57 11.40 -7.10
C ALA A 51 -4.09 10.42 -6.03
N LYS A 52 -4.89 9.43 -6.46
CA LYS A 52 -5.42 8.38 -5.59
C LYS A 52 -4.33 7.49 -4.97
N TYR A 53 -3.10 7.47 -5.50
CA TYR A 53 -1.95 6.76 -4.92
C TYR A 53 -1.70 7.11 -3.44
N GLY A 54 -2.12 8.31 -3.01
CA GLY A 54 -2.13 8.71 -1.60
C GLY A 54 -2.83 7.70 -0.68
N GLN A 55 -3.84 6.96 -1.17
CA GLN A 55 -4.53 5.93 -0.39
C GLN A 55 -3.66 4.68 -0.16
N LEU A 56 -2.84 4.27 -1.14
CA LEU A 56 -1.86 3.20 -0.94
C LEU A 56 -0.74 3.67 -0.01
N LYS A 57 -0.33 4.94 -0.12
CA LYS A 57 0.65 5.55 0.79
C LYS A 57 0.17 5.62 2.23
N GLN A 58 -1.12 5.84 2.46
CA GLN A 58 -1.70 5.80 3.81
C GLN A 58 -1.52 4.41 4.44
N VAL A 59 -1.75 3.32 3.70
CA VAL A 59 -1.50 1.95 4.18
C VAL A 59 -0.02 1.74 4.50
N TYR A 60 0.87 2.17 3.60
CA TYR A 60 2.31 2.08 3.81
C TYR A 60 2.75 2.82 5.08
N GLN A 61 2.36 4.07 5.23
CA GLN A 61 2.69 4.89 6.40
C GLN A 61 2.08 4.33 7.68
N GLY A 62 0.82 3.90 7.65
CA GLY A 62 0.16 3.31 8.81
C GLY A 62 0.85 2.04 9.29
N LEU A 63 1.37 1.21 8.38
CA LEU A 63 2.15 0.03 8.76
C LEU A 63 3.53 0.40 9.33
N GLU A 64 4.26 1.33 8.71
CA GLU A 64 5.53 1.85 9.28
C GLU A 64 5.33 2.40 10.70
N ASP A 65 4.26 3.19 10.91
CA ASP A 65 3.91 3.79 12.20
C ASP A 65 3.43 2.75 13.23
N THR A 66 2.88 1.60 12.82
CA THR A 66 2.60 0.50 13.77
C THR A 66 3.86 -0.17 14.31
N TYR A 67 4.94 -0.22 13.52
CA TYR A 67 6.20 -0.84 13.93
C TYR A 67 7.09 0.12 14.72
N ILE A 68 7.03 1.42 14.41
CA ILE A 68 7.76 2.46 15.11
C ILE A 68 6.82 3.04 16.17
N ARG A 69 6.93 2.61 17.42
CA ARG A 69 6.24 3.27 18.55
C ARG A 69 6.68 4.73 18.60
N THR A 70 5.87 5.61 18.04
CA THR A 70 6.13 7.04 17.95
C THR A 70 5.15 7.76 18.89
N ASP A 71 5.69 8.62 19.76
CA ASP A 71 4.90 9.51 20.63
C ASP A 71 4.52 10.82 19.90
N ALA A 72 4.83 10.92 18.60
CA ALA A 72 4.50 12.10 17.79
C ALA A 72 3.00 12.12 17.44
N ASP A 73 2.42 13.33 17.36
CA ASP A 73 1.09 13.50 16.78
C ASP A 73 1.13 13.18 15.28
N LEU A 74 0.49 12.06 14.90
CA LEU A 74 0.44 11.57 13.53
C LEU A 74 -0.69 12.20 12.71
N GLY A 75 -1.57 12.98 13.37
CA GLY A 75 -2.81 13.47 12.79
C GLY A 75 -3.90 12.41 12.69
N HIS A 76 -5.14 12.87 12.56
CA HIS A 76 -6.34 12.03 12.63
C HIS A 76 -6.33 10.87 11.60
N ASP A 77 -6.04 11.16 10.34
CA ASP A 77 -6.14 10.15 9.26
C ASP A 77 -5.14 8.99 9.41
N ARG A 78 -3.89 9.29 9.82
CA ARG A 78 -2.88 8.25 10.07
C ARG A 78 -3.24 7.43 11.30
N TYR A 79 -3.67 8.09 12.37
CA TYR A 79 -4.10 7.41 13.58
C TYR A 79 -5.27 6.45 13.31
N MET A 80 -6.28 6.89 12.56
CA MET A 80 -7.41 6.04 12.16
C MET A 80 -6.96 4.85 11.30
N THR A 81 -6.03 5.07 10.37
CA THR A 81 -5.47 3.99 9.55
C THR A 81 -4.74 2.94 10.41
N ILE A 82 -3.97 3.37 11.41
CA ILE A 82 -3.29 2.49 12.38
C ILE A 82 -4.30 1.68 13.18
N GLN A 83 -5.35 2.33 13.71
CA GLN A 83 -6.41 1.63 14.44
C GLN A 83 -7.09 0.56 13.59
N ASP A 84 -7.43 0.90 12.34
CA ASP A 84 -8.05 -0.03 11.41
C ASP A 84 -7.13 -1.22 11.10
N LEU A 85 -5.83 -0.98 10.84
CA LEU A 85 -4.83 -2.03 10.62
C LEU A 85 -4.69 -2.96 11.82
N ASN A 86 -4.66 -2.40 13.03
CA ASN A 86 -4.58 -3.18 14.29
C ASN A 86 -5.83 -4.05 14.51
N ARG A 87 -7.01 -3.54 14.15
CA ARG A 87 -8.26 -4.32 14.20
C ARG A 87 -8.24 -5.47 13.22
N ILE A 88 -7.82 -5.21 11.98
CA ILE A 88 -7.66 -6.23 10.93
C ILE A 88 -6.64 -7.30 11.36
N GLN A 89 -5.53 -6.89 11.99
CA GLN A 89 -4.52 -7.82 12.52
C GLN A 89 -5.09 -8.76 13.59
N LYS A 90 -6.07 -8.29 14.37
CA LYS A 90 -6.82 -9.05 15.38
C LYS A 90 -8.06 -9.76 14.80
N GLU A 91 -8.09 -9.95 13.49
CA GLU A 91 -9.16 -10.64 12.74
C GLU A 91 -10.54 -9.96 12.79
N ASP A 92 -10.62 -8.68 13.21
CA ASP A 92 -11.82 -7.86 13.02
C ASP A 92 -11.87 -7.31 11.58
N ILE A 93 -12.18 -8.23 10.66
CA ILE A 93 -12.32 -8.00 9.22
C ILE A 93 -13.78 -7.75 8.84
N SER A 94 -14.41 -6.78 9.50
CA SER A 94 -15.80 -6.41 9.27
C SER A 94 -15.94 -5.15 8.41
N ASP A 95 -17.08 -4.97 7.75
CA ASP A 95 -17.37 -3.75 7.00
C ASP A 95 -17.54 -2.51 7.90
N SER A 96 -17.51 -2.69 9.23
CA SER A 96 -17.40 -1.61 10.21
C SER A 96 -16.01 -0.98 10.27
N ASN A 97 -15.00 -1.63 9.70
CA ASN A 97 -13.64 -1.13 9.55
C ASN A 97 -13.52 -0.41 8.18
N PRO A 98 -13.38 0.94 8.17
CA PRO A 98 -13.34 1.72 6.93
C PRO A 98 -12.23 1.31 5.97
N LEU A 99 -11.04 0.97 6.48
CA LEU A 99 -9.93 0.51 5.65
C LEU A 99 -10.22 -0.85 5.02
N TRP A 100 -10.77 -1.79 5.79
CA TRP A 100 -11.18 -3.11 5.30
C TRP A 100 -12.21 -3.02 4.17
N LYS A 101 -13.19 -2.14 4.33
CA LYS A 101 -14.23 -1.89 3.32
C LYS A 101 -13.65 -1.43 1.99
N LYS A 102 -12.50 -0.75 2.01
CA LYS A 102 -11.80 -0.23 0.81
C LYS A 102 -10.82 -1.24 0.18
N ARG A 103 -10.67 -2.46 0.68
CA ARG A 103 -9.66 -3.43 0.21
C ARG A 103 -9.68 -3.68 -1.31
N GLU A 104 -10.86 -3.82 -1.91
CA GLU A 104 -10.99 -4.06 -3.36
C GLU A 104 -10.66 -2.80 -4.17
N LEU A 105 -11.01 -1.62 -3.66
CA LEU A 105 -10.60 -0.35 -4.25
C LEU A 105 -9.07 -0.21 -4.23
N LEU A 106 -8.43 -0.56 -3.11
CA LEU A 106 -6.97 -0.53 -2.99
C LEU A 106 -6.31 -1.53 -3.95
N ARG A 107 -6.90 -2.72 -4.15
CA ARG A 107 -6.42 -3.71 -5.13
C ARG A 107 -6.50 -3.17 -6.56
N SER A 108 -7.62 -2.56 -6.93
CA SER A 108 -7.80 -1.92 -8.24
C SER A 108 -6.79 -0.79 -8.46
N LEU A 109 -6.62 0.07 -7.45
CA LEU A 109 -5.69 1.19 -7.49
C LEU A 109 -4.23 0.73 -7.63
N ALA A 110 -3.84 -0.38 -7.00
CA ALA A 110 -2.51 -0.96 -7.21
C ALA A 110 -2.29 -1.36 -8.68
N GLY A 111 -3.34 -1.83 -9.36
CA GLY A 111 -3.31 -2.11 -10.80
C GLY A 111 -3.11 -0.86 -11.64
N GLU A 112 -3.89 0.19 -11.39
CA GLU A 112 -3.74 1.48 -12.09
C GLU A 112 -2.31 2.07 -11.94
N VAL A 113 -1.77 2.01 -10.72
CA VAL A 113 -0.40 2.47 -10.44
C VAL A 113 0.63 1.62 -11.16
N PHE A 114 0.46 0.29 -11.15
CA PHE A 114 1.35 -0.63 -11.84
C PHE A 114 1.39 -0.38 -13.35
N GLU A 115 0.23 -0.30 -13.99
CA GLU A 115 0.11 0.00 -15.42
C GLU A 115 0.78 1.33 -15.77
N LYS A 116 0.57 2.36 -14.95
CA LYS A 116 1.16 3.68 -15.14
C LYS A 116 2.69 3.65 -15.08
N LEU A 117 3.25 2.88 -14.14
CA LEU A 117 4.70 2.75 -13.96
C LEU A 117 5.37 1.92 -15.07
N GLN A 118 4.61 1.08 -15.78
CA GLN A 118 5.13 0.29 -16.90
C GLN A 118 5.19 1.03 -18.23
N ALA A 119 4.33 2.03 -18.41
CA ALA A 119 4.21 2.87 -19.60
C ALA A 119 5.49 3.69 -19.87
#